data_AF-A0A0R2XR66-F1
#
_entry.id   AF-A0A0R2XR66-F1
#
_cell.length_a   1.000
_cell.length_b   1.000
_cell.length_c   1.000
_cell.angle_alpha   90.00
_cell.angle_beta   90.00
_cell.angle_gamma   90.00
#
_symmetry.space_group_name_H-M   'P 1'
#
loop_
_entity.id
_entity.type
_entity.pdbx_description
1 polymer ?
#
loop_
_entity_poly.entity_id
_entity_poly.type
_entity_poly.pdbx_seq_one_letter_code
_entity_poly.pdbx_strand_id
1 'polypeptide(L)' 'MVGFLSFDGQILGLVETLEGELFRVSRGSYLGLNYGRIWRVRHEGIDLVEIVPSGDGGWIERPQTLALRQHGEGGGVLQ' A
#
# COMPACT_ATOMS: atom_id res chain seq x y z
N MET A 1 -2.86 -1.03 3.27
CA MET A 1 -2.55 -2.45 2.97
C MET A 1 -3.27 -3.29 3.99
N VAL A 2 -3.74 -4.48 3.64
CA VAL A 2 -4.57 -5.33 4.53
C VAL A 2 -3.84 -6.57 5.04
N GLY A 3 -2.71 -6.89 4.42
CA GLY A 3 -1.89 -8.04 4.76
C GLY A 3 -0.81 -8.24 3.70
N PHE A 4 -0.07 -9.32 3.83
CA PHE A 4 0.95 -9.73 2.88
C PHE A 4 0.91 -11.24 2.64
N LEU A 5 1.48 -11.68 1.53
CA LEU A 5 1.85 -13.07 1.29
C LEU A 5 3.37 -13.15 1.27
N SER A 6 3.93 -14.15 1.94
CA SER A 6 5.37 -14.42 1.93
C SER A 6 5.60 -15.85 1.44
N PHE A 7 6.37 -15.99 0.37
CA PHE A 7 6.75 -17.29 -0.22
C PHE A 7 8.10 -17.14 -0.92
N ASP A 8 8.96 -18.16 -0.83
CA ASP A 8 10.27 -18.20 -1.50
C ASP A 8 11.13 -16.94 -1.33
N GLY A 9 11.07 -16.31 -0.14
CA GLY A 9 11.79 -15.07 0.17
C GLY A 9 11.23 -13.81 -0.50
N GLN A 10 10.10 -13.91 -1.20
CA GLN A 10 9.37 -12.79 -1.79
C GLN A 10 8.20 -12.38 -0.90
N ILE A 11 7.94 -11.07 -0.84
CA ILE A 11 6.78 -10.50 -0.15
C ILE A 11 5.89 -9.81 -1.19
N LEU A 12 4.62 -10.21 -1.22
CA LEU A 12 3.56 -9.49 -1.94
C LEU A 12 2.70 -8.73 -0.94
N GLY A 13 2.35 -7.50 -1.28
CA GLY A 13 1.38 -6.71 -0.53
C GLY A 13 -0.04 -7.05 -0.95
N LEU A 14 -0.96 -7.09 0.00
CA LEU A 14 -2.39 -7.18 -0.25
C LEU A 14 -3.02 -5.81 -0.02
N VAL A 15 -3.70 -5.27 -1.02
CA VAL A 15 -4.35 -3.96 -0.98
C VAL A 15 -5.82 -4.14 -1.32
N GLU A 16 -6.68 -3.64 -0.44
CA GLU A 16 -8.12 -3.64 -0.64
C GLU A 16 -8.54 -2.23 -1.05
N THR A 17 -9.36 -2.12 -2.09
CA THR A 17 -9.95 -0.84 -2.51
C THR A 17 -11.12 -0.45 -1.60
N LEU A 18 -11.70 0.73 -1.81
CA LEU A 18 -12.87 1.16 -1.04
C LEU A 18 -14.11 0.32 -1.38
N GLU A 19 -14.13 -0.27 -2.58
CA GLU A 19 -15.17 -1.15 -3.10
C GLU A 19 -15.01 -2.60 -2.59
N GLY A 20 -13.96 -2.89 -1.81
CA GLY A 20 -13.68 -4.22 -1.27
C GLY A 20 -12.92 -5.15 -2.21
N GLU A 21 -12.40 -4.65 -3.33
CA GLU A 21 -11.61 -5.47 -4.26
C GLU A 21 -10.18 -5.69 -3.72
N LEU A 22 -9.72 -6.94 -3.75
CA LEU A 22 -8.40 -7.32 -3.24
C LEU A 22 -7.38 -7.48 -4.37
N PHE A 23 -6.32 -6.67 -4.33
CA PHE A 23 -5.20 -6.71 -5.25
C PHE A 23 -3.93 -7.23 -4.57
N ARG A 24 -3.17 -8.04 -5.32
CA ARG A 24 -1.79 -8.42 -4.97
C ARG A 24 -0.83 -7.49 -5.70
N VAL A 25 0.11 -6.93 -4.97
CA VAL A 25 1.10 -6.00 -5.52
C VAL A 25 2.51 -6.36 -5.11
N SER A 26 3.47 -5.98 -5.95
CA SER A 26 4.90 -6.22 -5.75
C SER A 26 5.70 -4.97 -6.13
N ARG A 27 7.03 -5.03 -5.98
CA ARG A 27 7.91 -3.95 -6.47
C ARG A 27 7.68 -3.73 -7.97
N GLY A 28 7.41 -2.48 -8.36
CA GLY A 28 7.12 -2.10 -9.74
C GLY A 28 5.62 -2.04 -10.09
N SER A 29 4.74 -2.59 -9.23
CA SER A 29 3.29 -2.33 -9.34
C SER A 29 2.96 -0.86 -9.06
N TYR A 30 1.74 -0.45 -9.40
CA TYR A 30 1.24 0.91 -9.19
C TYR A 30 0.03 0.90 -8.25
N LEU A 31 -0.12 1.96 -7.45
CA LEU A 31 -1.23 2.18 -6.53
C LEU A 31 -1.65 3.66 -6.53
N GLY A 32 -2.89 3.91 -6.10
CA GLY A 32 -3.43 5.26 -5.94
C GLY A 32 -3.71 5.97 -7.26
N LEU A 33 -4.21 7.20 -7.16
CA LEU A 33 -4.64 8.00 -8.31
C LEU A 33 -3.48 8.73 -9.01
N ASN A 34 -2.32 8.85 -8.35
CA ASN A 34 -1.18 9.63 -8.83
C ASN A 34 -0.04 8.73 -9.37
N TYR A 35 -0.40 7.59 -9.96
CA TYR A 35 0.55 6.62 -10.53
C TYR A 35 1.67 6.24 -9.55
N GLY A 36 1.29 5.96 -8.30
CA GLY A 36 2.22 5.65 -7.23
C GLY A 36 2.99 4.36 -7.49
N ARG A 37 4.25 4.46 -7.92
CA ARG A 37 5.08 3.29 -8.23
C ARG A 37 5.67 2.71 -6.96
N ILE A 38 5.38 1.44 -6.69
CA ILE A 38 5.92 0.72 -5.53
C ILE A 38 7.40 0.45 -5.75
N TRP A 39 8.23 0.89 -4.80
CA TRP A 39 9.67 0.59 -4.80
C TRP A 39 10.06 -0.39 -3.68
N ARG A 40 9.22 -0.57 -2.66
CA ARG A 40 9.45 -1.55 -1.58
C ARG A 40 8.15 -2.08 -0.98
N VAL A 41 8.11 -3.38 -0.71
CA VAL A 41 7.03 -4.06 0.03
C VAL A 41 7.64 -4.71 1.26
N ARG A 42 7.02 -4.51 2.43
CA ARG A 42 7.45 -5.01 3.74
C ARG A 42 6.24 -5.54 4.52
N HIS A 43 6.47 -6.24 5.62
CA HIS A 43 5.38 -6.73 6.47
C HIS A 43 4.54 -5.59 7.06
N GLU A 44 5.18 -4.46 7.36
CA GLU A 44 4.55 -3.30 8.01
C GLU A 44 3.87 -2.35 7.02
N GLY A 45 4.11 -2.50 5.72
CA GLY A 45 3.56 -1.61 4.71
C GLY A 45 4.24 -1.65 3.35
N ILE A 46 3.77 -0.77 2.49
CA ILE A 46 4.24 -0.60 1.11
C ILE A 46 4.76 0.83 0.96
N ASP A 47 5.96 0.99 0.41
CA ASP A 47 6.52 2.29 0.07
C ASP A 47 6.44 2.51 -1.45
N LEU A 48 5.94 3.67 -1.83
CA LEU A 48 5.75 4.09 -3.21
C LEU A 48 6.17 5.55 -3.41
N VAL A 49 6.36 5.93 -4.67
CA VAL A 49 6.56 7.33 -5.08
C VAL A 49 5.45 7.72 -6.04
N GLU A 50 4.74 8.78 -5.71
CA GLU A 50 3.73 9.41 -6.58
C GLU A 50 4.33 10.58 -7.36
N ILE A 51 3.71 10.92 -8.48
CA ILE A 51 4.01 12.15 -9.24
C ILE A 51 2.82 13.09 -9.08
N VAL A 52 3.04 14.28 -8.49
CA VAL A 52 1.97 15.23 -8.19
C VAL A 52 2.29 16.64 -8.68
N PRO A 53 1.28 17.49 -8.97
CA PRO A 53 1.52 18.88 -9.35
C PRO A 53 2.20 19.65 -8.21
N SER A 54 3.21 20.45 -8.54
CA SER A 54 3.98 21.30 -7.60
C SER A 54 3.30 22.63 -7.27
N GLY A 55 2.26 23.01 -8.01
CA GLY A 55 1.56 24.31 -7.88
C GLY A 55 2.16 25.45 -8.71
N ASP A 56 3.37 25.30 -9.23
CA ASP A 56 4.04 26.25 -10.14
C ASP A 56 3.99 25.82 -11.63
N GLY A 57 3.15 24.82 -11.94
CA GLY A 57 3.01 24.24 -13.28
C GLY A 57 3.94 23.06 -13.55
N GLY A 58 4.83 22.73 -12.61
CA GLY A 58 5.66 21.53 -12.64
C GLY A 58 5.04 20.29 -11.99
N TRP A 59 5.87 19.26 -11.87
CA TRP A 59 5.58 18.00 -11.19
C TRP A 59 6.70 17.67 -10.21
N ILE A 60 6.35 17.06 -9.08
CA ILE A 60 7.29 16.61 -8.08
C ILE A 60 7.03 15.15 -7.72
N GLU A 61 8.10 14.48 -7.28
CA GLU A 61 8.01 13.17 -6.64
C GLU A 61 7.57 13.33 -5.18
N ARG A 62 6.58 12.54 -4.77
CA ARG A 62 6.10 12.49 -3.39
C ARG A 62 6.20 11.06 -2.85
N PRO A 63 7.18 10.77 -1.98
CA PRO A 63 7.24 9.50 -1.28
C PRO A 63 6.02 9.30 -0.40
N GLN A 64 5.43 8.11 -0.42
CA GLN A 64 4.29 7.72 0.42
C GLN A 64 4.51 6.32 0.97
N THR A 65 3.97 6.07 2.17
CA THR A 65 3.91 4.74 2.78
C THR A 65 2.46 4.38 3.04
N LEU A 66 2.00 3.29 2.41
CA LEU A 66 0.74 2.65 2.73
C LEU A 66 1.00 1.63 3.85
N ALA A 67 0.72 2.02 5.09
CA ALA A 67 0.89 1.14 6.23
C ALA A 67 -0.08 -0.06 6.19
N LEU A 68 0.32 -1.14 6.87
CA LEU A 68 -0.58 -2.23 7.21
C LEU A 68 -1.70 -1.67 8.09
N ARG A 69 -2.94 -1.89 7.65
CA ARG A 69 -4.13 -1.52 8.42
C ARG A 69 -4.12 -2.36 9.69
N GLN A 70 -3.97 -1.71 10.83
CA GLN A 70 -4.18 -2.37 12.11
C GLN A 70 -5.67 -2.69 12.21
N HIS A 71 -6.00 -3.98 12.32
CA HIS A 71 -7.33 -4.35 12.74
C HIS A 71 -7.42 -3.97 14.21
N GLY A 72 -8.31 -3.04 14.58
CA GLY A 72 -8.66 -2.87 15.98
C GLY A 72 -9.09 -4.23 16.53
N GLU A 73 -8.66 -4.55 17.76
CA GLU A 73 -9.09 -5.73 18.49
C GLU A 73 -10.62 -5.77 18.53
N GLY A 74 -11.20 -6.59 17.65
CA GLY A 74 -12.62 -6.90 17.60
C GLY A 74 -12.76 -8.41 17.74
N GLY A 75 -12.56 -8.92 18.96
CA GLY A 75 -12.69 -10.35 19.26
C GLY A 75 -12.65 -10.69 20.75
N GLY A 76 -13.85 -10.77 21.38
CA GLY A 76 -14.13 -11.42 22.67
C GLY A 76 -13.88 -10.52 23.88
N VAL A 77 -14.84 -10.28 24.79
CA VAL A 77 -15.60 -11.28 25.55
C VAL A 77 -17.05 -10.81 25.76
N LEU A 78 -18.02 -11.70 25.54
CA LEU A 78 -19.31 -11.64 26.19
C LEU A 78 -19.09 -11.84 27.70
N GLN A 79 -19.29 -10.80 28.50
CA GLN A 79 -19.71 -10.94 29.89
C GLN A 79 -21.13 -10.42 30.01
#